data_AF-A0ABD2ECY9-F1
#
_entry.id   AF-A0ABD2ECY9-F1
#
_cell.length_a   1.000
_cell.length_b   1.000
_cell.length_c   1.000
_cell.angle_alpha   90.00
_cell.angle_beta   90.00
_cell.angle_gamma   90.00
#
_symmetry.space_group_name_H-M   'P 1'
#
loop_
_entity.id
_entity.type
_entity.pdbx_description
1 polymer ?
#
loop_
_entity_poly.entity_id
_entity_poly.type
_entity_poly.pdbx_seq_one_letter_code
_entity_poly.pdbx_strand_id
1 'polypeptide(L)'
;MKAKDLIITPATILKGKPDPNTLVFGTVFTDHMLTVEWSSEFGWEKPHIKPFQNLSLHPGSSALHYAVEPSLGVKKPSKALLYVILSPVGPYFSSGTFNPVSLWANPKYVRAWEGGTGDCKVGGNYGSSLFAQCEAVDNGCQQVLWLYGEDNQLTEVGTMNLFLYWINEDGEEELATPPLDGIILPGVTRQCILELAHKWGEFKVSERYLTVGDLTTALEENRVREMFGSGTACIVCPVSDILYKGEPIHIPTMENGPKLASRILSKLTDIQYGREESDWTILLS
;
A
#
# COMPACT_ATOMS: atom_id res chain seq x y z
N MET A 1 20.67 -1.24 -19.77
CA MET A 1 20.96 -0.52 -18.51
C MET A 1 21.84 -1.39 -17.62
N LYS A 2 23.00 -0.89 -17.18
CA LYS A 2 23.87 -1.59 -16.20
C LYS A 2 24.36 -0.58 -15.16
N ALA A 3 24.38 -0.96 -13.89
CA ALA A 3 24.82 -0.09 -12.80
C ALA A 3 26.29 0.37 -12.94
N LYS A 4 27.16 -0.47 -13.54
CA LYS A 4 28.57 -0.13 -13.79
C LYS A 4 28.79 1.07 -14.73
N ASP A 5 27.79 1.44 -15.51
CA ASP A 5 27.86 2.53 -16.50
C ASP A 5 27.27 3.85 -15.93
N LEU A 6 27.06 3.90 -14.62
CA LEU A 6 26.43 5.02 -13.90
C LEU A 6 27.26 6.30 -13.99
N ILE A 7 26.58 7.39 -14.37
CA ILE A 7 27.13 8.74 -14.37
C ILE A 7 26.59 9.47 -13.15
N ILE A 8 27.49 10.00 -12.31
CA ILE A 8 27.13 10.75 -11.11
C ILE A 8 27.44 12.22 -11.32
N THR A 9 26.43 13.08 -11.14
CA THR A 9 26.55 14.53 -11.17
C THR A 9 26.09 15.08 -9.82
N PRO A 10 27.02 15.45 -8.92
CA PRO A 10 26.67 15.99 -7.60
C PRO A 10 25.93 17.34 -7.70
N ALA A 11 25.03 17.60 -6.76
CA ALA A 11 24.47 18.93 -6.56
C ALA A 11 25.54 19.89 -6.03
N THR A 12 25.56 21.12 -6.54
CA THR A 12 26.49 22.16 -6.10
C THR A 12 26.06 22.86 -4.81
N ILE A 13 24.76 22.81 -4.50
CA ILE A 13 24.16 23.34 -3.27
C ILE A 13 23.32 22.21 -2.66
N LEU A 14 23.54 21.92 -1.37
CA LEU A 14 22.83 20.89 -0.63
C LEU A 14 21.74 21.51 0.24
N LYS A 15 20.61 20.81 0.37
CA LYS A 15 19.48 21.24 1.21
C LYS A 15 19.77 20.98 2.69
N GLY A 16 19.20 21.81 3.56
CA GLY A 16 19.08 21.49 4.98
C GLY A 16 18.20 20.25 5.17
N LYS A 17 18.60 19.35 6.07
CA LYS A 17 17.79 18.17 6.40
C LYS A 17 16.59 18.58 7.25
N PRO A 18 15.38 18.05 6.98
CA PRO A 18 14.21 18.30 7.82
C PRO A 18 14.38 17.66 9.20
N ASP A 19 13.61 18.14 10.19
CA ASP A 19 13.50 17.50 11.50
C ASP A 19 12.75 16.16 11.36
N PRO A 20 13.35 15.02 11.75
CA PRO A 20 12.70 13.71 11.65
C PRO A 20 11.38 13.59 12.43
N ASN A 21 11.15 14.44 13.44
CA ASN A 21 9.93 14.39 14.27
C ASN A 21 8.73 15.09 13.64
N THR A 22 8.90 15.81 12.53
CA THR A 22 7.85 16.61 11.88
C THR A 22 7.60 16.23 10.42
N LEU A 23 8.12 15.07 9.99
CA LEU A 23 8.06 14.62 8.61
C LEU A 23 6.62 14.28 8.18
N VAL A 24 6.19 14.87 7.07
CA VAL A 24 4.96 14.51 6.37
C VAL A 24 5.30 13.68 5.14
N PHE A 25 4.65 12.52 5.00
CA PHE A 25 4.90 11.58 3.92
C PHE A 25 4.84 12.24 2.53
N GLY A 26 5.89 12.05 1.72
CA GLY A 26 5.93 12.45 0.31
C GLY A 26 6.00 13.96 0.05
N THR A 27 6.35 14.78 1.04
CA THR A 27 6.39 16.25 0.90
C THR A 27 7.80 16.84 0.78
N VAL A 28 8.82 16.13 1.24
CA VAL A 28 10.23 16.55 1.20
C VAL A 28 11.03 15.56 0.37
N PHE A 29 11.93 16.04 -0.49
CA PHE A 29 12.75 15.19 -1.36
C PHE A 29 14.25 15.41 -1.13
N THR A 30 15.09 14.40 -1.37
CA THR A 30 16.56 14.49 -1.21
C THR A 30 17.22 15.28 -2.35
N ASP A 31 18.53 15.55 -2.22
CA ASP A 31 19.30 16.38 -3.17
C ASP A 31 19.42 15.80 -4.57
N HIS A 32 19.28 14.47 -4.73
CA HIS A 32 19.52 13.76 -5.97
C HIS A 32 18.35 12.87 -6.38
N MET A 33 18.30 12.56 -7.67
CA MET A 33 17.39 11.58 -8.26
C MET A 33 18.16 10.69 -9.24
N LEU A 34 17.67 9.47 -9.45
CA LEU A 34 18.10 8.61 -10.55
C LEU A 34 17.23 8.88 -11.78
N THR A 35 17.82 8.94 -12.97
CA THR A 35 17.09 8.94 -14.25
C THR A 35 17.76 8.01 -15.25
N VAL A 36 16.96 7.26 -16.01
CA VAL A 36 17.42 6.40 -17.11
C VAL A 36 16.45 6.52 -18.28
N GLU A 37 16.95 7.02 -19.40
CA GLU A 37 16.20 7.16 -20.64
C GLU A 37 16.18 5.82 -21.40
N TRP A 38 15.09 5.58 -22.12
CA TRP A 38 14.97 4.47 -23.06
C TRP A 38 14.35 4.94 -24.37
N SER A 39 14.82 4.39 -25.48
CA SER A 39 14.19 4.53 -26.79
C SER A 39 14.09 3.20 -27.52
N SER A 40 13.14 3.10 -28.46
CA SER A 40 13.00 1.91 -29.31
C SER A 40 14.20 1.70 -30.25
N GLU A 41 14.93 2.76 -30.56
CA GLU A 41 16.07 2.73 -31.50
C GLU A 41 17.38 2.33 -30.80
N PHE A 42 17.67 2.90 -29.62
CA PHE A 42 18.94 2.72 -28.92
C PHE A 42 18.84 1.86 -27.65
N GLY A 43 17.62 1.51 -27.24
CA GLY A 43 17.37 0.81 -26.00
C GLY A 43 17.60 1.72 -24.79
N TRP A 44 18.15 1.14 -23.71
CA TRP A 44 18.42 1.85 -22.47
C TRP A 44 19.73 2.63 -22.54
N GLU A 45 19.65 3.91 -22.22
CA GLU A 45 20.82 4.77 -22.06
C GLU A 45 21.56 4.53 -20.74
N LYS A 46 22.68 5.25 -20.56
CA LYS A 46 23.42 5.23 -19.30
C LYS A 46 22.55 5.77 -18.16
N PRO A 47 22.56 5.15 -16.97
CA PRO A 47 21.86 5.69 -15.81
C PRO A 47 22.59 6.93 -15.28
N HIS A 48 21.82 7.90 -14.78
CA HIS A 48 22.33 9.13 -14.18
C HIS A 48 21.81 9.32 -12.77
N ILE A 49 22.71 9.46 -11.78
CA ILE A 49 22.38 10.10 -10.50
C ILE A 49 22.74 11.58 -10.65
N LYS A 50 21.75 12.46 -10.54
CA LYS A 50 21.91 13.91 -10.78
C LYS A 50 21.07 14.72 -9.78
N PRO A 51 21.24 16.06 -9.70
CA PRO A 51 20.46 16.87 -8.78
C PRO A 51 18.96 16.74 -9.07
N PHE A 52 18.16 16.69 -8.00
CA PHE A 52 16.70 16.64 -8.09
C PHE A 52 16.18 17.85 -8.87
N GLN A 53 15.35 17.61 -9.89
CA GLN A 53 14.87 18.64 -10.81
C GLN A 53 13.54 18.23 -11.45
N ASN A 54 12.84 19.20 -12.02
CA ASN A 54 11.63 18.95 -12.80
C ASN A 54 11.95 18.10 -14.04
N LEU A 55 11.00 17.23 -14.42
CA LEU A 55 11.09 16.48 -15.67
C LEU A 55 10.70 17.39 -16.84
N SER A 56 11.58 17.52 -17.83
CA SER A 56 11.26 18.17 -19.11
C SER A 56 10.65 17.14 -20.05
N LEU A 57 9.32 17.16 -20.14
CA LEU A 57 8.54 16.22 -20.95
C LEU A 57 7.90 16.95 -22.13
N HIS A 58 7.87 16.32 -23.30
CA HIS A 58 7.07 16.81 -24.41
C HIS A 58 5.59 16.87 -23.99
N PRO A 59 4.78 17.87 -24.37
CA PRO A 59 3.37 17.95 -23.95
C PRO A 59 2.51 16.80 -24.46
N GLY A 60 2.92 16.20 -25.58
CA GLY A 60 2.37 14.94 -26.02
C GLY A 60 2.64 13.82 -25.02
N SER A 61 3.72 13.84 -24.24
CA SER A 61 4.22 12.69 -23.46
C SER A 61 3.18 11.78 -22.86
N SER A 62 3.55 10.52 -22.96
CA SER A 62 2.64 9.43 -23.05
C SER A 62 1.89 9.17 -21.74
N ALA A 63 2.63 9.29 -20.65
CA ALA A 63 2.16 9.23 -19.29
C ALA A 63 1.12 10.31 -18.93
N LEU A 64 0.99 11.39 -19.72
CA LEU A 64 0.07 12.50 -19.45
C LEU A 64 -1.32 12.33 -20.07
N HIS A 65 -1.49 11.44 -21.05
CA HIS A 65 -2.76 11.28 -21.79
C HIS A 65 -3.41 9.91 -21.57
N TYR A 66 -2.66 8.83 -21.81
CA TYR A 66 -3.22 7.47 -21.87
C TYR A 66 -2.54 6.49 -20.93
N ALA A 67 -1.92 6.98 -19.85
CA ALA A 67 -1.01 6.15 -19.07
C ALA A 67 0.01 5.44 -19.98
N VAL A 68 0.72 6.25 -20.79
CA VAL A 68 1.85 5.95 -21.68
C VAL A 68 1.62 6.09 -23.22
N GLU A 69 0.96 7.13 -23.85
CA GLU A 69 0.95 7.55 -25.34
C GLU A 69 1.08 9.07 -25.76
N PRO A 70 2.03 9.63 -26.61
CA PRO A 70 2.01 11.04 -27.04
C PRO A 70 1.27 11.41 -28.33
N SER A 71 0.49 10.48 -28.83
CA SER A 71 -0.49 10.69 -29.88
C SER A 71 -1.85 10.21 -29.41
N LEU A 72 -2.93 10.78 -29.95
CA LEU A 72 -4.33 10.42 -29.66
C LEU A 72 -4.76 9.00 -30.11
N GLY A 73 -3.81 8.10 -30.45
CA GLY A 73 -4.10 6.75 -30.89
C GLY A 73 -3.15 5.74 -30.25
N VAL A 74 -3.65 4.52 -29.99
CA VAL A 74 -2.93 3.45 -29.26
C VAL A 74 -1.84 2.82 -30.14
N LYS A 75 -0.57 2.97 -29.79
CA LYS A 75 0.62 2.42 -30.43
C LYS A 75 1.68 1.99 -29.40
N LYS A 76 2.62 1.17 -29.85
CA LYS A 76 3.77 0.78 -29.01
C LYS A 76 4.61 2.04 -28.64
N PRO A 77 4.96 2.25 -27.36
CA PRO A 77 5.77 3.40 -26.96
C PRO A 77 7.19 3.33 -27.57
N SER A 78 7.66 4.46 -28.11
CA SER A 78 9.00 4.59 -28.70
C SER A 78 10.04 5.21 -27.78
N LYS A 79 9.61 5.79 -26.65
CA LYS A 79 10.45 6.36 -25.59
C LYS A 79 9.85 6.09 -24.22
N ALA A 80 10.70 5.95 -23.22
CA ALA A 80 10.32 5.81 -21.82
C ALA A 80 11.39 6.42 -20.91
N LEU A 81 10.98 6.82 -19.71
CA LEU A 81 11.87 7.34 -18.67
C LEU A 81 11.62 6.56 -17.38
N LEU A 82 12.67 5.93 -16.85
CA LEU A 82 12.68 5.41 -15.49
C LEU A 82 13.35 6.44 -14.58
N TYR A 83 12.75 6.73 -13.44
CA TYR A 83 13.36 7.61 -12.44
C TYR A 83 13.09 7.14 -11.02
N VAL A 84 13.97 7.52 -10.09
CA VAL A 84 13.81 7.26 -8.65
C VAL A 84 14.02 8.56 -7.89
N ILE A 85 13.10 8.84 -6.98
CA ILE A 85 13.15 9.95 -6.02
C ILE A 85 13.20 9.37 -4.61
N LEU A 86 13.85 10.07 -3.70
CA LEU A 86 13.90 9.69 -2.28
C LEU A 86 13.21 10.77 -1.45
N SER A 87 12.38 10.36 -0.51
CA SER A 87 11.67 11.22 0.44
C SER A 87 11.91 10.69 1.85
N PRO A 88 12.46 11.48 2.79
CA PRO A 88 12.40 11.10 4.19
C PRO A 88 10.92 11.03 4.64
N VAL A 89 10.61 10.05 5.48
CA VAL A 89 9.27 9.83 6.02
C VAL A 89 9.38 9.57 7.53
N GLY A 90 8.41 10.10 8.28
CA GLY A 90 8.30 9.88 9.72
C GLY A 90 7.49 8.62 10.04
N PRO A 91 7.35 8.28 11.33
CA PRO A 91 6.42 7.23 11.73
C PRO A 91 4.99 7.64 11.36
N TYR A 92 4.18 6.68 10.93
CA TYR A 92 2.75 6.91 10.67
C TYR A 92 1.97 7.20 11.98
N PHE A 93 2.50 6.74 13.12
CA PHE A 93 1.90 6.91 14.44
C PHE A 93 2.83 7.76 15.33
N SER A 94 2.38 8.97 15.68
CA SER A 94 3.18 10.01 16.33
C SER A 94 3.43 9.81 17.83
N SER A 95 2.67 8.93 18.50
CA SER A 95 2.68 8.79 19.97
C SER A 95 3.16 7.43 20.48
N GLY A 96 3.66 6.54 19.62
CA GLY A 96 4.03 5.17 19.99
C GLY A 96 2.84 4.23 20.25
N THR A 97 1.61 4.73 20.16
CA THR A 97 0.36 3.97 20.13
C THR A 97 -0.25 4.06 18.73
N PHE A 98 -0.92 3.00 18.29
CA PHE A 98 -1.66 3.03 17.03
C PHE A 98 -2.71 4.15 17.02
N ASN A 99 -2.84 4.81 15.87
CA ASN A 99 -3.99 5.66 15.55
C ASN A 99 -4.88 4.84 14.60
N PRO A 100 -5.98 4.24 15.09
CA PRO A 100 -6.85 3.45 14.23
C PRO A 100 -7.52 4.35 13.19
N VAL A 101 -7.91 3.74 12.08
CA VAL A 101 -8.67 4.41 11.02
C VAL A 101 -10.12 3.92 10.98
N SER A 102 -11.03 4.84 10.71
CA SER A 102 -12.39 4.58 10.28
C SER A 102 -12.42 4.46 8.75
N LEU A 103 -13.13 3.45 8.24
CA LEU A 103 -13.22 3.14 6.82
C LEU A 103 -14.58 3.51 6.25
N TRP A 104 -14.60 4.00 5.02
CA TRP A 104 -15.83 4.23 4.29
C TRP A 104 -16.07 3.11 3.29
N ALA A 105 -17.18 2.39 3.42
CA ALA A 105 -17.53 1.25 2.59
C ALA A 105 -18.75 1.58 1.73
N ASN A 106 -18.53 1.78 0.43
CA ASN A 106 -19.60 2.07 -0.53
C ASN A 106 -19.46 1.21 -1.79
N PRO A 107 -20.37 0.24 -2.03
CA PRO A 107 -20.26 -0.71 -3.14
C PRO A 107 -20.47 -0.07 -4.52
N LYS A 108 -20.87 1.20 -4.59
CA LYS A 108 -20.92 1.97 -5.84
C LYS A 108 -19.53 2.10 -6.49
N TYR A 109 -18.46 2.05 -5.69
CA TYR A 109 -17.09 2.20 -6.18
C TYR A 109 -16.34 0.88 -6.13
N VAL A 110 -15.73 0.53 -7.25
CA VAL A 110 -14.90 -0.67 -7.40
C VAL A 110 -13.48 -0.24 -7.71
N ARG A 111 -12.51 -0.70 -6.91
CA ARG A 111 -11.09 -0.37 -7.09
C ARG A 111 -10.50 -1.04 -8.32
N ALA A 112 -10.83 -2.31 -8.50
CA ALA A 112 -10.33 -3.19 -9.54
C ALA A 112 -11.36 -4.29 -9.81
N TRP A 113 -11.28 -4.91 -10.98
CA TRP A 113 -12.19 -5.96 -11.42
C TRP A 113 -11.40 -7.10 -12.09
N GLU A 114 -12.00 -8.28 -12.17
CA GLU A 114 -11.41 -9.44 -12.83
C GLU A 114 -11.05 -9.15 -14.29
N GLY A 115 -9.82 -9.48 -14.69
CA GLY A 115 -9.27 -9.12 -15.99
C GLY A 115 -8.82 -7.65 -16.12
N GLY A 116 -8.91 -6.86 -15.04
CA GLY A 116 -8.33 -5.54 -14.94
C GLY A 116 -6.83 -5.57 -14.60
N THR A 117 -6.34 -4.48 -14.03
CA THR A 117 -4.91 -4.31 -13.65
C THR A 117 -4.72 -4.15 -12.14
N GLY A 118 -5.67 -4.61 -11.32
CA GLY A 118 -5.71 -4.36 -9.88
C GLY A 118 -4.50 -4.92 -9.12
N ASP A 119 -3.99 -6.05 -9.57
CA ASP A 119 -2.80 -6.75 -9.11
C ASP A 119 -1.47 -6.09 -9.55
N CYS A 120 -1.54 -5.03 -10.35
CA CYS A 120 -0.38 -4.30 -10.83
C CYS A 120 -0.32 -2.89 -10.23
N LYS A 121 0.87 -2.40 -9.88
CA LYS A 121 1.06 -1.05 -9.32
C LYS A 121 1.09 0.04 -10.40
N VAL A 122 0.04 0.12 -11.21
CA VAL A 122 -0.09 1.08 -12.31
C VAL A 122 -0.84 2.34 -11.87
N GLY A 123 -0.42 3.51 -12.33
CA GLY A 123 -1.00 4.80 -11.94
C GLY A 123 -2.51 4.91 -12.19
N GLY A 124 -3.01 4.25 -13.25
CA GLY A 124 -4.43 4.25 -13.61
C GLY A 124 -5.36 3.71 -12.49
N ASN A 125 -4.87 2.79 -11.67
CA ASN A 125 -5.65 2.23 -10.55
C ASN A 125 -5.89 3.23 -9.40
N TYR A 126 -5.08 4.29 -9.33
CA TYR A 126 -5.11 5.24 -8.22
C TYR A 126 -5.77 6.56 -8.60
N GLY A 127 -5.81 6.92 -9.89
CA GLY A 127 -6.52 8.12 -10.34
C GLY A 127 -8.03 8.02 -10.11
N SER A 128 -8.61 6.85 -10.39
CA SER A 128 -10.05 6.58 -10.20
C SER A 128 -10.47 6.53 -8.72
N SER A 129 -9.55 6.28 -7.80
CA SER A 129 -9.87 6.15 -6.38
C SER A 129 -10.04 7.47 -5.64
N LEU A 130 -9.54 8.58 -6.20
CA LEU A 130 -9.53 9.89 -5.55
C LEU A 130 -10.92 10.36 -5.17
N PHE A 131 -11.91 10.13 -6.03
CA PHE A 131 -13.28 10.57 -5.76
C PHE A 131 -13.89 9.86 -4.54
N ALA A 132 -13.75 8.54 -4.46
CA ALA A 132 -14.21 7.76 -3.32
C ALA A 132 -13.46 8.13 -2.03
N GLN A 133 -12.16 8.45 -2.12
CA GLN A 133 -11.38 8.93 -0.98
C GLN A 133 -11.86 10.31 -0.49
N CYS A 134 -12.22 11.23 -1.39
CA CYS A 134 -12.83 12.50 -1.01
C CYS A 134 -14.18 12.29 -0.31
N GLU A 135 -15.06 11.45 -0.86
CA GLU A 135 -16.34 11.13 -0.21
C GLU A 135 -16.13 10.45 1.16
N ALA A 136 -15.12 9.59 1.31
CA ALA A 136 -14.76 9.02 2.61
C ALA A 136 -14.42 10.11 3.64
N VAL A 137 -13.59 11.09 3.24
CA VAL A 137 -13.22 12.22 4.11
C VAL A 137 -14.44 13.08 4.45
N ASP A 138 -15.31 13.37 3.48
CA ASP A 138 -16.55 14.14 3.68
C ASP A 138 -17.51 13.43 4.67
N ASN A 139 -17.41 12.11 4.77
CA ASN A 139 -18.15 11.29 5.73
C ASN A 139 -17.36 10.99 7.02
N GLY A 140 -16.23 11.65 7.26
CA GLY A 140 -15.44 11.52 8.49
C GLY A 140 -14.55 10.28 8.58
N CYS A 141 -14.38 9.54 7.49
CA CYS A 141 -13.51 8.37 7.41
C CYS A 141 -12.13 8.72 6.83
N GLN A 142 -11.08 8.03 7.27
CA GLN A 142 -9.71 8.32 6.83
C GLN A 142 -9.32 7.53 5.58
N GLN A 143 -9.95 6.37 5.33
CA GLN A 143 -9.65 5.50 4.19
C GLN A 143 -10.93 4.89 3.63
N VAL A 144 -10.86 4.38 2.40
CA VAL A 144 -11.94 3.60 1.77
C VAL A 144 -11.75 2.12 2.08
N LEU A 145 -12.82 1.41 2.43
CA LEU A 145 -12.85 -0.05 2.35
C LEU A 145 -13.39 -0.44 0.98
N TRP A 146 -12.54 -1.05 0.16
CA TRP A 146 -12.92 -1.44 -1.20
C TRP A 146 -13.76 -2.70 -1.16
N LEU A 147 -14.95 -2.61 -1.75
CA LEU A 147 -15.89 -3.71 -1.90
C LEU A 147 -15.89 -4.21 -3.35
N TYR A 148 -16.12 -5.51 -3.53
CA TYR A 148 -16.22 -6.13 -4.86
C TYR A 148 -17.35 -7.16 -4.91
N GLY A 149 -17.92 -7.37 -6.09
CA GLY A 149 -18.95 -8.39 -6.31
C GLY A 149 -20.33 -8.07 -5.73
N GLU A 150 -21.30 -8.92 -6.04
CA GLU A 150 -22.68 -8.80 -5.54
C GLU A 150 -22.78 -9.09 -4.04
N ASP A 151 -21.88 -9.92 -3.54
CA ASP A 151 -21.72 -10.33 -2.14
C ASP A 151 -20.93 -9.33 -1.29
N ASN A 152 -20.42 -8.24 -1.89
CA ASN A 152 -19.65 -7.19 -1.21
C ASN A 152 -18.42 -7.76 -0.48
N GLN A 153 -17.56 -8.48 -1.21
CA GLN A 153 -16.28 -8.96 -0.73
C GLN A 153 -15.40 -7.79 -0.28
N LEU A 154 -14.77 -7.94 0.87
CA LEU A 154 -13.74 -7.05 1.39
C LEU A 154 -12.46 -7.32 0.63
N THR A 155 -11.87 -6.30 0.01
CA THR A 155 -10.67 -6.46 -0.84
C THR A 155 -9.45 -5.79 -0.24
N GLU A 156 -9.42 -4.45 -0.23
CA GLU A 156 -8.30 -3.65 0.25
C GLU A 156 -8.79 -2.50 1.14
N VAL A 157 -7.90 -2.01 2.01
CA VAL A 157 -8.11 -0.82 2.86
C VAL A 157 -7.33 0.33 2.25
N GLY A 158 -7.99 1.18 1.47
CA GLY A 158 -7.35 2.30 0.79
C GLY A 158 -6.31 1.82 -0.21
N THR A 159 -5.02 1.97 0.13
CA THR A 159 -3.89 1.45 -0.65
C THR A 159 -3.10 0.36 0.09
N MET A 160 -3.78 -0.38 0.97
CA MET A 160 -3.23 -1.41 1.84
C MET A 160 -3.99 -2.72 1.68
N ASN A 161 -3.30 -3.85 1.81
CA ASN A 161 -3.96 -5.15 1.86
C ASN A 161 -4.72 -5.32 3.17
N LEU A 162 -5.89 -5.96 3.12
CA LEU A 162 -6.73 -6.22 4.31
C LEU A 162 -6.32 -7.52 5.02
N PHE A 163 -6.27 -7.49 6.34
CA PHE A 163 -6.26 -8.65 7.22
C PHE A 163 -7.40 -8.60 8.24
N LEU A 164 -7.99 -9.76 8.51
CA LEU A 164 -8.99 -9.99 9.56
C LEU A 164 -8.49 -11.11 10.48
N TYR A 165 -8.36 -10.81 11.77
CA TYR A 165 -8.08 -11.77 12.82
C TYR A 165 -9.34 -12.03 13.63
N TRP A 166 -9.80 -13.27 13.65
CA TRP A 166 -11.13 -13.63 14.13
C TRP A 166 -11.22 -15.11 14.50
N ILE A 167 -12.36 -15.51 15.06
CA ILE A 167 -12.78 -16.90 15.13
C ILE A 167 -13.65 -17.17 13.90
N ASN A 168 -13.24 -18.07 13.01
CA ASN A 168 -13.97 -18.38 11.79
C ASN A 168 -15.27 -19.16 12.05
N GLU A 169 -15.97 -19.53 10.98
CA GLU A 169 -17.27 -20.23 11.06
C GLU A 169 -17.16 -21.63 11.66
N ASP A 170 -15.98 -22.26 11.57
CA ASP A 170 -15.66 -23.57 12.15
C ASP A 170 -15.24 -23.48 13.63
N GLY A 171 -15.20 -22.26 14.21
CA GLY A 171 -14.78 -22.03 15.59
C GLY A 171 -13.26 -21.99 15.78
N GLU A 172 -12.48 -21.89 14.71
CA GLU A 172 -11.02 -21.84 14.74
C GLU A 172 -10.52 -20.39 14.81
N GLU A 173 -9.48 -20.13 15.61
CA GLU A 173 -8.77 -18.86 15.57
C GLU A 173 -8.00 -18.75 14.25
N GLU A 174 -8.26 -17.69 13.48
CA GLU A 174 -7.80 -17.54 12.11
C GLU A 174 -7.33 -16.11 11.80
N LEU A 175 -6.22 -16.00 11.07
CA LEU A 175 -5.81 -14.80 10.34
C LEU A 175 -6.17 -14.98 8.86
N ALA A 176 -7.17 -14.24 8.40
CA ALA A 176 -7.66 -14.27 7.04
C ALA A 176 -7.25 -13.01 6.25
N THR A 177 -6.98 -13.19 4.96
CA THR A 177 -6.76 -12.09 3.99
C THR A 177 -7.34 -12.50 2.63
N PRO A 178 -7.87 -11.56 1.82
CA PRO A 178 -8.36 -11.87 0.47
C PRO A 178 -7.30 -12.53 -0.42
N PRO A 179 -7.66 -13.51 -1.27
CA PRO A 179 -6.72 -14.24 -2.13
C PRO A 179 -6.19 -13.37 -3.29
N LEU A 180 -5.10 -13.80 -3.91
CA LEU A 180 -4.54 -13.15 -5.11
C LEU A 180 -5.20 -13.68 -6.38
N ASP A 181 -6.42 -13.21 -6.65
CA ASP A 181 -7.28 -13.58 -7.79
C ASP A 181 -7.23 -12.58 -8.96
N GLY A 182 -6.42 -11.52 -8.84
CA GLY A 182 -6.23 -10.47 -9.85
C GLY A 182 -6.78 -9.10 -9.45
N ILE A 183 -7.67 -9.02 -8.45
CA ILE A 183 -8.20 -7.72 -7.95
C ILE A 183 -7.47 -7.20 -6.72
N ILE A 184 -6.53 -7.97 -6.16
CA ILE A 184 -5.73 -7.61 -4.98
C ILE A 184 -4.28 -7.35 -5.40
N LEU A 185 -3.72 -6.21 -4.98
CA LEU A 185 -2.30 -5.95 -5.16
C LEU A 185 -1.44 -6.91 -4.30
N PRO A 186 -0.47 -7.66 -4.85
CA PRO A 186 0.39 -8.56 -4.07
C PRO A 186 1.42 -7.76 -3.25
N GLY A 187 1.01 -7.22 -2.11
CA GLY A 187 1.86 -6.41 -1.25
C GLY A 187 2.99 -7.21 -0.59
N VAL A 188 4.19 -6.64 -0.53
CA VAL A 188 5.33 -7.26 0.17
C VAL A 188 5.05 -7.41 1.66
N THR A 189 4.46 -6.40 2.30
CA THR A 189 4.11 -6.49 3.73
C THR A 189 3.08 -7.59 3.99
N ARG A 190 2.07 -7.74 3.10
CA ARG A 190 1.11 -8.85 3.15
C ARG A 190 1.82 -10.20 3.13
N GLN A 191 2.75 -10.38 2.19
CA GLN A 191 3.53 -11.61 2.08
C GLN A 191 4.34 -11.90 3.34
N CYS A 192 5.06 -10.91 3.88
CA CYS A 192 5.82 -11.07 5.12
C CYS A 192 4.92 -11.45 6.32
N ILE A 193 3.71 -10.88 6.41
CA ILE A 193 2.75 -11.20 7.48
C ILE A 193 2.29 -12.65 7.39
N LEU A 194 1.93 -13.12 6.19
CA LEU A 194 1.55 -14.52 5.96
C LEU A 194 2.70 -15.47 6.32
N GLU A 195 3.92 -15.17 5.87
CA GLU A 195 5.11 -15.98 6.19
C GLU A 195 5.39 -16.03 7.70
N LEU A 196 5.29 -14.90 8.41
CA LEU A 196 5.43 -14.87 9.87
C LEU A 196 4.33 -15.69 10.56
N ALA A 197 3.08 -15.50 10.17
CA ALA A 197 1.95 -16.20 10.78
C ALA A 197 2.04 -17.72 10.56
N HIS A 198 2.38 -18.16 9.35
CA HIS A 198 2.64 -19.57 9.06
C HIS A 198 3.82 -20.13 9.87
N LYS A 199 4.90 -19.34 10.04
CA LYS A 199 6.07 -19.75 10.82
C LYS A 199 5.77 -19.86 12.32
N TRP A 200 4.88 -19.02 12.85
CA TRP A 200 4.43 -19.12 14.24
C TRP A 200 3.57 -20.37 14.47
N GLY A 201 2.66 -20.69 13.53
CA GLY A 201 1.86 -21.92 13.60
C GLY A 201 0.90 -21.97 14.79
N GLU A 202 0.50 -20.81 15.31
CA GLU A 202 -0.32 -20.67 16.52
C GLU A 202 -1.83 -20.62 16.24
N PHE A 203 -2.20 -20.25 15.01
CA PHE A 203 -3.59 -20.10 14.54
C PHE A 203 -3.65 -20.42 13.04
N LYS A 204 -4.86 -20.60 12.51
CA LYS A 204 -5.08 -20.86 11.08
C LYS A 204 -4.73 -19.63 10.26
N VAL A 205 -4.13 -19.81 9.09
CA VAL A 205 -3.80 -18.72 8.18
C VAL A 205 -4.41 -19.03 6.83
N SER A 206 -5.33 -18.18 6.39
CA SER A 206 -6.18 -18.43 5.22
C SER A 206 -6.14 -17.27 4.24
N GLU A 207 -5.73 -17.54 3.01
CA GLU A 207 -6.03 -16.67 1.87
C GLU A 207 -7.43 -17.05 1.36
N ARG A 208 -8.46 -16.33 1.82
CA ARG A 208 -9.87 -16.62 1.53
C ARG A 208 -10.70 -15.37 1.34
N TYR A 209 -11.82 -15.51 0.63
CA TYR A 209 -12.79 -14.44 0.52
C TYR A 209 -13.43 -14.16 1.88
N LEU A 210 -13.67 -12.87 2.11
CA LEU A 210 -14.32 -12.29 3.28
C LEU A 210 -15.37 -11.33 2.74
N THR A 211 -16.61 -11.45 3.19
CA THR A 211 -17.69 -10.54 2.79
C THR A 211 -18.08 -9.61 3.92
N VAL A 212 -18.80 -8.52 3.60
CA VAL A 212 -19.44 -7.70 4.64
C VAL A 212 -20.39 -8.55 5.50
N GLY A 213 -21.10 -9.53 4.90
CA GLY A 213 -22.00 -10.41 5.64
C GLY A 213 -21.29 -11.31 6.65
N ASP A 214 -20.13 -11.86 6.28
CA ASP A 214 -19.30 -12.66 7.19
C ASP A 214 -18.83 -11.80 8.37
N LEU A 215 -18.37 -10.58 8.07
CA LEU A 215 -17.88 -9.63 9.06
C LEU A 215 -18.99 -9.22 10.04
N THR A 216 -20.17 -8.82 9.56
CA THR A 216 -21.28 -8.40 10.43
C THR A 216 -21.77 -9.53 11.31
N THR A 217 -21.91 -10.75 10.76
CA THR A 217 -22.31 -11.94 11.53
C THR A 217 -21.29 -12.24 12.63
N ALA A 218 -20.00 -12.19 12.30
CA ALA A 218 -18.94 -12.41 13.28
C ALA A 218 -18.86 -11.33 14.36
N LEU A 219 -19.21 -10.07 14.05
CA LEU A 219 -19.28 -9.00 15.05
C LEU A 219 -20.44 -9.22 16.02
N GLU A 220 -21.63 -9.57 15.52
CA GLU A 220 -22.80 -9.92 16.35
C GLU A 220 -22.51 -11.09 17.30
N GLU A 221 -21.72 -12.06 16.82
CA GLU A 221 -21.31 -13.24 17.58
C GLU A 221 -20.03 -13.03 18.42
N ASN A 222 -19.49 -11.80 18.46
CA ASN A 222 -18.25 -11.45 19.19
C ASN A 222 -17.02 -12.29 18.79
N ARG A 223 -16.95 -12.72 17.53
CA ARG A 223 -15.86 -13.53 16.96
C ARG A 223 -14.70 -12.71 16.39
N VAL A 224 -14.93 -11.45 16.02
CA VAL A 224 -13.86 -10.56 15.49
C VAL A 224 -12.93 -10.11 16.61
N ARG A 225 -11.62 -10.19 16.37
CA ARG A 225 -10.59 -9.72 17.31
C ARG A 225 -9.93 -8.44 16.82
N GLU A 226 -9.36 -8.47 15.61
CA GLU A 226 -8.60 -7.36 15.06
C GLU A 226 -8.83 -7.28 13.55
N MET A 227 -8.90 -6.07 13.01
CA MET A 227 -8.88 -5.81 11.58
C MET A 227 -7.84 -4.74 11.30
N PHE A 228 -7.02 -4.94 10.27
CA PHE A 228 -5.97 -3.99 9.93
C PHE A 228 -5.59 -4.01 8.45
N GLY A 229 -5.16 -2.85 7.95
CA GLY A 229 -4.47 -2.74 6.67
C GLY A 229 -2.98 -3.04 6.83
N SER A 230 -2.35 -3.54 5.76
CA SER A 230 -0.89 -3.69 5.67
C SER A 230 -0.32 -3.04 4.41
N GLY A 231 0.83 -2.39 4.54
CA GLY A 231 1.50 -1.74 3.43
C GLY A 231 2.76 -1.00 3.84
N THR A 232 3.64 -0.70 2.89
CA THR A 232 4.98 -0.18 3.16
C THR A 232 5.00 1.12 3.98
N ALA A 233 4.01 2.00 3.82
CA ALA A 233 4.00 3.31 4.48
C ALA A 233 3.79 3.24 6.01
N CYS A 234 2.96 2.30 6.49
CA CYS A 234 2.59 2.18 7.90
C CYS A 234 2.93 0.82 8.51
N ILE A 235 3.34 -0.16 7.69
CA ILE A 235 3.52 -1.58 8.01
C ILE A 235 2.17 -2.23 8.38
N VAL A 236 1.56 -1.83 9.50
CA VAL A 236 0.25 -2.26 9.98
C VAL A 236 -0.57 -1.04 10.39
N CYS A 237 -1.83 -0.97 9.97
CA CYS A 237 -2.76 0.11 10.30
C CYS A 237 -4.08 -0.45 10.83
N PRO A 238 -4.32 -0.40 12.15
CA PRO A 238 -5.55 -0.88 12.76
C PRO A 238 -6.81 -0.16 12.27
N VAL A 239 -7.90 -0.91 12.19
CA VAL A 239 -9.24 -0.40 11.83
C VAL A 239 -10.12 -0.40 13.08
N SER A 240 -10.74 0.73 13.40
CA SER A 240 -11.69 0.83 14.53
C SER A 240 -13.15 0.82 14.09
N ASP A 241 -13.45 1.35 12.90
CA ASP A 241 -14.84 1.54 12.47
C ASP A 241 -14.97 1.41 10.96
N ILE A 242 -16.14 0.97 10.51
CA ILE A 242 -16.53 0.95 9.09
C ILE A 242 -17.88 1.63 8.96
N LEU A 243 -17.98 2.70 8.18
CA LEU A 243 -19.25 3.29 7.81
C LEU A 243 -19.77 2.58 6.55
N TYR A 244 -20.82 1.78 6.70
CA TYR A 244 -21.44 1.01 5.62
C TYR A 244 -22.94 1.29 5.54
N LYS A 245 -23.43 1.67 4.36
CA LYS A 245 -24.85 2.01 4.13
C LYS A 245 -25.42 3.06 5.10
N GLY A 246 -24.56 3.97 5.58
CA GLY A 246 -24.95 5.02 6.52
C GLY A 246 -24.91 4.59 7.99
N GLU A 247 -24.66 3.31 8.28
CA GLU A 247 -24.57 2.79 9.63
C GLU A 247 -23.10 2.58 10.04
N PRO A 248 -22.68 3.10 11.21
CA PRO A 248 -21.36 2.83 11.74
C PRO A 248 -21.28 1.41 12.31
N ILE A 249 -20.30 0.64 11.85
CA ILE A 249 -19.96 -0.69 12.33
C ILE A 249 -18.65 -0.58 13.11
N HIS A 250 -18.72 -0.76 14.42
CA HIS A 250 -17.54 -0.75 15.28
C HIS A 250 -16.76 -2.07 15.16
N ILE A 251 -15.44 -1.99 15.04
CA ILE A 251 -14.51 -3.11 15.00
C ILE A 251 -13.66 -3.08 16.28
N PRO A 252 -13.69 -4.14 17.11
CA PRO A 252 -13.11 -4.11 18.46
C PRO A 252 -11.58 -4.26 18.48
N THR A 253 -10.89 -3.80 17.43
CA THR A 253 -9.44 -3.99 17.25
C THR A 253 -8.67 -3.39 18.42
N MET A 254 -9.03 -2.18 18.84
CA MET A 254 -8.29 -1.43 19.87
C MET A 254 -8.53 -1.98 21.27
N GLU A 255 -9.76 -2.41 21.52
CA GLU A 255 -10.26 -2.98 22.77
C GLU A 255 -9.61 -4.35 23.06
N ASN A 256 -9.25 -5.08 22.00
CA ASN A 256 -8.49 -6.34 22.11
C ASN A 256 -6.98 -6.13 22.34
N GLY A 257 -6.50 -4.89 22.45
CA GLY A 257 -5.10 -4.56 22.73
C GLY A 257 -4.18 -4.60 21.52
N PRO A 258 -4.73 -4.42 20.32
CA PRO A 258 -4.40 -5.12 19.06
C PRO A 258 -3.12 -5.97 19.16
N LYS A 259 -3.23 -7.15 19.78
CA LYS A 259 -2.09 -7.99 20.15
C LYS A 259 -1.35 -8.48 18.94
N LEU A 260 -2.07 -8.96 17.92
CA LEU A 260 -1.46 -9.50 16.72
C LEU A 260 -0.87 -8.38 15.86
N ALA A 261 -1.60 -7.29 15.63
CA ALA A 261 -1.09 -6.13 14.90
C ALA A 261 0.15 -5.52 15.58
N SER A 262 0.17 -5.42 16.91
CA SER A 262 1.36 -4.96 17.67
C SER A 262 2.54 -5.92 17.54
N ARG A 263 2.30 -7.23 17.63
CA ARG A 263 3.33 -8.27 17.47
C ARG A 263 3.94 -8.23 16.07
N ILE A 264 3.12 -8.10 15.03
CA ILE A 264 3.55 -7.98 13.63
C ILE A 264 4.41 -6.73 13.46
N LEU A 265 3.92 -5.57 13.93
CA LEU A 265 4.66 -4.31 13.83
C LEU A 265 6.03 -4.41 14.52
N SER A 266 6.07 -4.95 15.75
CA SER A 266 7.33 -5.16 16.48
C SER A 266 8.27 -6.06 15.69
N LYS A 267 7.78 -7.22 15.22
CA LYS A 267 8.61 -8.20 14.51
C LYS A 267 9.20 -7.63 13.22
N LEU A 268 8.38 -6.96 12.40
CA LEU A 268 8.82 -6.38 11.14
C LEU A 268 9.78 -5.21 11.36
N THR A 269 9.54 -4.37 12.37
CA THR A 269 10.47 -3.28 12.69
C THR A 269 11.78 -3.80 13.29
N ASP A 270 11.76 -4.86 14.09
CA ASP A 270 12.98 -5.47 14.63
C ASP A 270 13.88 -6.00 13.50
N ILE A 271 13.30 -6.63 12.49
CA ILE A 271 14.01 -7.03 11.27
C ILE A 271 14.52 -5.81 10.50
N GLN A 272 13.64 -4.85 10.18
CA GLN A 272 13.98 -3.67 9.36
C GLN A 272 15.08 -2.80 9.97
N TYR A 273 15.11 -2.67 11.29
CA TYR A 273 16.11 -1.89 12.03
C TYR A 273 17.30 -2.74 12.51
N GLY A 274 17.40 -4.00 12.08
CA GLY A 274 18.54 -4.88 12.38
C GLY A 274 18.67 -5.28 13.85
N ARG A 275 17.57 -5.20 14.63
CA ARG A 275 17.50 -5.77 15.99
C ARG A 275 17.35 -7.29 15.96
N GLU A 276 16.83 -7.81 14.85
CA GLU A 276 16.79 -9.24 14.53
C GLU A 276 17.39 -9.48 13.14
N GLU A 277 18.30 -10.45 13.04
CA GLU A 277 18.88 -10.86 11.77
C GLU A 277 17.86 -11.64 10.93
N SER A 278 17.73 -11.28 9.65
CA SER A 278 16.92 -12.00 8.67
C SER A 278 17.45 -11.74 7.26
N ASP A 279 17.32 -12.76 6.41
CA ASP A 279 17.58 -12.73 4.98
C ASP A 279 16.66 -11.79 4.19
N TRP A 280 15.60 -11.26 4.81
CA TRP A 280 14.76 -10.21 4.24
C TRP A 280 15.45 -8.85 4.14
N THR A 281 16.56 -8.66 4.85
CA THR A 281 17.33 -7.40 4.84
C THR A 281 18.63 -7.56 4.09
N ILE A 282 19.01 -6.51 3.36
CA ILE A 282 20.26 -6.43 2.60
C ILE A 282 20.97 -5.16 3.04
N LEU A 283 22.22 -5.31 3.52
CA LEU A 283 23.08 -4.17 3.80
C LEU A 283 23.44 -3.47 2.49
N LEU A 284 23.34 -2.13 2.49
CA LEU A 284 23.69 -1.32 1.32
C LEU A 284 25.15 -1.57 0.93
N SER A 285 25.36 -1.78 -0.37
CA SER A 285 26.66 -2.01 -1.03
C SER A 285 27.48 -0.73 -1.18
#